data_AF-A0A067MAT1-F1
#
_entry.id   AF-A0A067MAT1-F1
#
_cell.length_a   1.000
_cell.length_b   1.000
_cell.length_c   1.000
_cell.angle_alpha   90.00
_cell.angle_beta   90.00
_cell.angle_gamma   90.00
#
_symmetry.space_group_name_H-M   'P 1'
#
loop_
_entity.id
_entity.type
_entity.pdbx_description
1 polymer ?
#
loop_
_entity_poly.entity_id
_entity_poly.type
_entity_poly.pdbx_seq_one_letter_code
_entity_poly.pdbx_strand_id
1 'polypeptide(L)'
;KRIRESGPLKGRLEDECKRANVDYHVPERNIATRWNSTIVMMNSAFPLRRAIDSLCDHEPGLHKYKLTALQWDIVKQLQPLLKLFLDATNRMSESNTCLITDQVIPIIDVLHDCLIRTAADTTKYRAVRHAAQRGVATINKYYSLTDESYV
;
A
#
# COMPACT_ATOMS: atom_id res chain seq x y z
N LYS A 1 6.29 -4.09 25.48
CA LYS A 1 4.83 -3.79 25.58
C LYS A 1 4.26 -3.69 24.17
N ARG A 2 3.19 -4.41 23.83
CA ARG A 2 2.63 -4.39 22.46
C ARG A 2 1.92 -3.05 22.24
N ILE A 3 2.53 -2.17 21.44
CA ILE A 3 1.97 -0.86 21.06
C ILE A 3 0.58 -0.99 20.42
N ARG A 4 0.35 -2.13 19.75
CA ARG A 4 -0.81 -2.46 18.91
C ARG A 4 -2.18 -2.41 19.59
N GLU A 5 -2.25 -2.59 20.91
CA GLU A 5 -3.52 -2.70 21.66
C GLU A 5 -3.60 -1.70 22.83
N SER A 6 -2.73 -0.69 22.84
CA SER A 6 -2.67 0.27 23.93
C SER A 6 -3.82 1.27 23.83
N GLY A 7 -4.88 1.07 24.63
CA GLY A 7 -5.97 2.05 24.82
C GLY A 7 -5.46 3.48 25.08
N PRO A 8 -4.43 3.67 25.94
CA PRO A 8 -3.85 4.99 26.15
C PRO A 8 -3.26 5.65 24.89
N LEU A 9 -2.65 4.89 23.98
CA LEU A 9 -2.09 5.45 22.75
C LEU A 9 -3.17 5.82 21.73
N LYS A 10 -4.29 5.09 21.72
CA LYS A 10 -5.45 5.44 20.89
C LYS A 10 -6.06 6.76 21.35
N GLY A 11 -6.25 6.94 22.66
CA GLY A 11 -6.73 8.21 23.22
C GLY A 11 -5.80 9.38 22.88
N ARG A 12 -4.48 9.20 23.02
CA ARG A 12 -3.50 10.24 22.62
C ARG A 12 -3.55 10.55 21.13
N LEU A 13 -3.70 9.54 20.26
CA LEU A 13 -3.85 9.77 18.82
C LEU A 13 -5.10 10.58 18.51
N GLU A 14 -6.23 10.28 19.17
CA GLU A 14 -7.48 11.02 19.04
C GLU A 14 -7.30 12.49 19.48
N ASP A 15 -6.61 12.73 20.59
CA ASP A 15 -6.30 14.09 21.06
C ASP A 15 -5.42 14.86 20.06
N GLU A 16 -4.41 14.20 19.47
CA GLU A 16 -3.58 14.79 18.42
C GLU A 16 -4.36 15.06 17.13
N CYS A 17 -5.35 14.22 16.79
CA CYS A 17 -6.24 14.47 15.65
C CYS A 17 -7.11 15.72 15.88
N LYS A 18 -7.66 15.87 17.09
CA LYS A 18 -8.42 17.07 17.49
C LYS A 18 -7.56 18.33 17.39
N ARG A 19 -6.31 18.28 17.85
CA ARG A 19 -5.34 19.41 17.75
C ARG A 19 -4.99 19.73 16.30
N ALA A 20 -4.84 18.72 15.45
CA ALA A 20 -4.50 18.88 14.04
C ALA A 20 -5.70 19.23 13.14
N ASN A 21 -6.92 19.29 13.70
CA ASN A 21 -8.18 19.45 12.97
C ASN A 21 -8.36 18.38 11.87
N VAL A 22 -8.11 17.12 12.22
CA VAL A 22 -8.28 15.95 11.35
C VAL A 22 -9.35 15.05 11.96
N ASP A 23 -10.23 14.49 11.12
CA ASP A 23 -11.22 13.52 11.56
C ASP A 23 -10.53 12.24 12.03
N TYR A 24 -10.85 11.80 13.25
CA TYR A 24 -10.23 10.65 13.84
C TYR A 24 -10.97 9.37 13.45
N HIS A 25 -10.20 8.40 12.98
CA HIS A 25 -10.63 7.01 12.87
C HIS A 25 -9.50 6.10 13.33
N VAL A 26 -9.85 4.85 13.64
CA VAL A 26 -8.84 3.83 13.96
C VAL A 26 -8.13 3.45 12.66
N PRO A 27 -6.80 3.63 12.55
CA PRO A 27 -6.08 3.25 11.34
C PRO A 27 -6.26 1.77 11.04
N GLU A 28 -6.50 1.45 9.78
CA GLU A 28 -6.67 0.08 9.33
C GLU A 28 -5.43 -0.76 9.60
N ARG A 29 -5.63 -2.03 9.95
CA ARG A 29 -4.52 -2.90 10.34
C ARG A 29 -3.88 -3.55 9.12
N ASN A 30 -2.55 -3.49 9.04
CA ASN A 30 -1.81 -4.38 8.15
C ASN A 30 -1.79 -5.82 8.70
N ILE A 31 -2.31 -6.75 7.91
CA ILE A 31 -2.48 -8.16 8.23
C ILE A 31 -1.67 -8.97 7.20
N ALA A 32 -0.60 -9.61 7.66
CA ALA A 32 0.35 -10.31 6.77
C ALA A 32 -0.31 -11.37 5.86
N THR A 33 -1.39 -11.99 6.31
CA THR A 33 -2.14 -13.01 5.55
C THR A 33 -3.16 -12.43 4.56
N ARG A 34 -3.38 -11.10 4.56
CA ARG A 34 -4.30 -10.41 3.65
C ARG A 34 -3.51 -9.47 2.77
N TRP A 35 -3.27 -9.87 1.53
CA TRP A 35 -2.38 -9.16 0.60
C TRP A 35 -2.77 -7.68 0.39
N ASN A 36 -4.08 -7.37 0.42
CA ASN A 36 -4.61 -6.02 0.27
C ASN A 36 -4.49 -5.12 1.52
N SER A 37 -4.18 -5.69 2.69
CA SER A 37 -4.22 -4.94 3.95
C SER A 37 -3.13 -3.87 4.07
N THR A 38 -2.02 -4.00 3.34
CA THR A 38 -0.95 -2.99 3.37
C THR A 38 -1.40 -1.68 2.75
N ILE A 39 -2.02 -1.71 1.57
CA ILE A 39 -2.51 -0.49 0.90
C ILE A 39 -3.73 0.09 1.62
N VAL A 40 -4.60 -0.75 2.18
CA VAL A 40 -5.73 -0.31 3.00
C VAL A 40 -5.24 0.42 4.26
N MET A 41 -4.23 -0.14 4.97
CA MET A 41 -3.57 0.54 6.09
C MET A 41 -2.97 1.88 5.64
N MET A 42 -2.21 1.90 4.54
CA MET A 42 -1.58 3.13 4.05
C MET A 42 -2.62 4.22 3.78
N ASN A 43 -3.68 3.90 3.03
CA ASN A 43 -4.77 4.83 2.72
C ASN A 43 -5.46 5.36 3.97
N SER A 44 -5.64 4.50 4.98
CA SER A 44 -6.24 4.86 6.26
C SER A 44 -5.31 5.74 7.11
N ALA A 45 -3.99 5.55 7.05
CA ALA A 45 -3.02 6.31 7.82
C ALA A 45 -2.71 7.70 7.23
N PHE A 46 -2.86 7.88 5.91
CA PHE A 46 -2.52 9.13 5.23
C PHE A 46 -3.24 10.38 5.76
N PRO A 47 -4.58 10.37 5.96
CA PRO A 47 -5.30 11.50 6.54
C PRO A 47 -4.76 11.88 7.92
N LEU A 48 -4.34 10.87 8.70
CA LEU A 48 -3.87 11.01 10.06
C LEU A 48 -2.39 11.39 10.16
N ARG A 49 -1.68 11.60 9.04
CA ARG A 49 -0.23 11.86 9.02
C ARG A 49 0.21 12.91 10.04
N ARG A 50 -0.46 14.06 10.08
CA ARG A 50 -0.10 15.17 10.98
C ARG A 50 -0.21 14.75 12.45
N ALA A 51 -1.28 14.05 12.80
CA ALA A 51 -1.51 13.56 14.15
C ALA A 51 -0.53 12.44 14.52
N ILE A 52 -0.21 11.54 13.59
CA ILE A 52 0.77 10.47 13.78
C ILE A 52 2.18 11.05 13.98
N ASP A 53 2.60 11.99 13.14
CA ASP A 53 3.90 12.64 13.26
C ASP A 53 4.01 13.39 14.60
N SER A 54 2.96 14.11 15.01
CA SER A 54 2.89 14.78 16.31
C SER A 54 2.93 13.80 17.49
N LEU A 55 2.17 12.70 17.43
CA LEU A 55 2.18 11.67 18.45
C LEU A 55 3.57 11.05 18.61
N CYS A 56 4.27 10.79 17.50
CA CYS A 56 5.63 10.28 17.51
C CYS A 56 6.65 11.26 18.11
N ASP A 57 6.40 12.57 18.04
CA ASP A 57 7.25 13.58 18.67
C ASP A 57 7.03 13.68 20.18
N HIS A 58 5.78 13.55 20.63
CA HIS A 58 5.43 13.65 22.05
C HIS A 58 5.61 12.34 22.83
N GLU A 59 5.66 11.19 22.16
CA GLU A 59 5.89 9.89 22.79
C GLU A 59 7.31 9.37 22.50
N PRO A 60 8.24 9.42 23.47
CA PRO A 60 9.63 8.96 23.26
C PRO A 60 9.72 7.51 22.76
N GLY A 61 8.80 6.65 23.20
CA GLY A 61 8.72 5.25 22.76
C GLY A 61 8.29 5.06 21.30
N LEU A 62 7.68 6.08 20.69
CA LEU A 62 7.19 6.07 19.30
C LEU A 62 8.08 6.84 18.33
N HIS A 63 9.02 7.66 18.82
CA HIS A 63 9.90 8.47 17.98
C HIS A 63 10.63 7.65 16.91
N LYS A 64 11.08 6.44 17.24
CA LYS A 64 11.75 5.52 16.30
C LYS A 64 10.88 5.01 15.14
N TYR A 65 9.55 5.16 15.23
CA TYR A 65 8.61 4.77 14.19
C TYR A 65 8.16 5.97 13.35
N LYS A 66 8.62 7.18 13.67
CA LYS A 66 8.31 8.38 12.89
C LYS A 66 8.90 8.26 11.50
N LEU A 67 8.07 8.49 10.49
CA LEU A 67 8.55 8.55 9.11
C LEU A 67 9.16 9.92 8.83
N THR A 68 10.26 9.92 8.09
CA THR A 68 10.85 11.16 7.56
C THR A 68 9.97 11.71 6.43
N ALA A 69 10.14 12.99 6.09
CA ALA A 69 9.45 13.58 4.94
C ALA A 69 9.70 12.79 3.65
N LEU A 70 10.95 12.37 3.42
CA LEU A 70 11.34 11.52 2.30
C LEU A 70 10.59 10.18 2.30
N GLN A 71 10.46 9.52 3.47
CA GLN A 71 9.73 8.26 3.56
C GLN A 71 8.25 8.45 3.27
N TRP A 72 7.64 9.52 3.76
CA TRP A 72 6.26 9.87 3.43
C TRP A 72 6.07 10.09 1.93
N ASP A 73 7.02 10.76 1.26
CA ASP A 73 6.95 10.97 -0.19
C ASP A 73 7.11 9.67 -0.98
N ILE A 74 7.97 8.75 -0.52
CA ILE A 74 8.10 7.40 -1.11
C ILE A 74 6.79 6.63 -0.97
N VAL A 75 6.15 6.63 0.21
CA VAL A 75 4.86 5.96 0.42
C VAL A 75 3.79 6.58 -0.47
N LYS A 76 3.78 7.91 -0.63
CA LYS A 76 2.85 8.62 -1.52
C LYS A 76 3.05 8.23 -2.98
N GLN A 77 4.29 8.02 -3.43
CA GLN A 77 4.57 7.54 -4.79
C GLN A 77 4.22 6.05 -4.99
N LEU A 78 4.29 5.22 -3.95
CA LEU A 78 3.90 3.80 -4.01
C LEU A 78 2.38 3.60 -4.01
N GLN A 79 1.63 4.49 -3.38
CA GLN A 79 0.19 4.35 -3.19
C GLN A 79 -0.59 4.11 -4.50
N PRO A 80 -0.37 4.87 -5.61
CA PRO A 80 -1.07 4.61 -6.87
C PRO A 80 -0.73 3.25 -7.46
N LEU A 81 0.53 2.82 -7.34
CA LEU A 81 0.97 1.53 -7.86
C LEU A 81 0.26 0.38 -7.13
N LEU A 82 0.25 0.43 -5.79
CA LEU A 82 -0.42 -0.58 -4.97
C LEU A 82 -1.95 -0.54 -5.09
N LYS A 83 -2.53 0.63 -5.37
CA LYS A 83 -3.96 0.79 -5.62
C LYS A 83 -4.40 0.02 -6.87
N LEU A 84 -3.58 0.00 -7.92
CA LEU A 84 -3.88 -0.79 -9.12
C LEU A 84 -3.99 -2.29 -8.81
N PHE A 85 -3.09 -2.84 -7.98
CA PHE A 85 -3.18 -4.22 -7.53
C PHE A 85 -4.40 -4.50 -6.66
N LEU A 86 -4.79 -3.55 -5.81
CA LEU A 86 -6.01 -3.66 -5.01
C LEU A 86 -7.24 -3.76 -5.92
N ASP A 87 -7.32 -2.90 -6.93
CA ASP A 87 -8.47 -2.85 -7.84
C ASP A 87 -8.52 -4.12 -8.71
N ALA A 88 -7.38 -4.59 -9.21
CA ALA A 88 -7.24 -5.87 -9.90
C ALA A 88 -7.70 -7.06 -9.03
N THR A 89 -7.25 -7.10 -7.77
CA THR A 89 -7.61 -8.19 -6.83
C THR A 89 -9.09 -8.15 -6.51
N ASN A 90 -9.66 -6.97 -6.27
CA ASN A 90 -11.10 -6.83 -6.00
C ASN A 90 -11.92 -7.29 -7.19
N ARG A 91 -11.51 -6.92 -8.41
CA ARG A 91 -12.16 -7.37 -9.65
C ARG A 91 -12.12 -8.89 -9.80
N MET A 92 -10.97 -9.50 -9.53
CA MET A 92 -10.81 -10.96 -9.57
C MET A 92 -11.54 -11.69 -8.44
N SER A 93 -11.92 -10.99 -7.37
CA SER A 93 -12.62 -11.55 -6.22
C SER A 93 -14.14 -11.47 -6.34
N GLU A 94 -14.67 -10.86 -7.41
CA GLU A 94 -16.11 -10.84 -7.68
C GLU A 94 -16.62 -12.25 -7.97
N SER A 95 -17.71 -12.64 -7.31
CA SER A 95 -18.40 -13.90 -7.60
C SER A 95 -19.31 -13.77 -8.82
N ASN A 96 -19.70 -14.91 -9.40
CA ASN A 96 -20.67 -14.99 -10.51
C ASN A 96 -20.25 -14.32 -11.83
N THR A 97 -18.95 -14.17 -12.09
CA THR A 97 -18.43 -13.74 -13.40
C THR A 97 -17.45 -14.80 -13.94
N CYS A 98 -17.53 -15.13 -15.24
CA CYS A 98 -16.53 -15.96 -15.89
C CYS A 98 -15.29 -15.08 -16.14
N LEU A 99 -14.25 -15.25 -15.32
CA LEU A 99 -13.10 -14.35 -15.29
C LEU A 99 -11.87 -14.87 -16.05
N ILE A 100 -11.85 -16.17 -16.40
CA ILE A 100 -10.59 -16.92 -16.63
C ILE A 100 -9.86 -16.50 -17.92
N THR A 101 -10.56 -16.23 -19.03
CA THR A 101 -9.90 -15.90 -20.32
C THR A 101 -10.00 -14.43 -20.71
N ASP A 102 -11.17 -13.80 -20.58
CA ASP A 102 -11.37 -12.45 -21.15
C ASP A 102 -10.90 -11.30 -20.22
N GLN A 103 -10.62 -11.58 -18.94
CA GLN A 103 -10.30 -10.52 -17.97
C GLN A 103 -8.94 -10.67 -17.30
N VAL A 104 -8.43 -11.89 -17.10
CA VAL A 104 -7.13 -12.09 -16.43
C VAL A 104 -5.98 -11.55 -17.26
N ILE A 105 -5.89 -11.89 -18.55
CA ILE A 105 -4.80 -11.46 -19.44
C ILE A 105 -4.76 -9.92 -19.53
N PRO A 106 -5.87 -9.21 -19.85
CA PRO A 106 -5.86 -7.75 -19.91
C PRO A 106 -5.50 -7.09 -18.58
N ILE A 107 -5.92 -7.64 -17.44
CA ILE A 107 -5.58 -7.09 -16.13
C ILE A 107 -4.07 -7.24 -15.87
N ILE A 108 -3.48 -8.39 -16.20
CA ILE A 108 -2.05 -8.61 -16.05
C ILE A 108 -1.26 -7.66 -16.96
N ASP A 109 -1.68 -7.47 -18.21
CA ASP A 109 -1.05 -6.53 -19.14
C ASP A 109 -1.06 -5.09 -18.61
N VAL A 110 -2.22 -4.63 -18.11
CA VAL A 110 -2.35 -3.30 -17.50
C VAL A 110 -1.43 -3.14 -16.27
N LEU A 111 -1.34 -4.17 -15.42
CA LEU A 111 -0.44 -4.16 -14.27
C LEU A 111 1.03 -4.12 -14.70
N HIS A 112 1.39 -4.92 -15.70
CA HIS A 112 2.74 -5.02 -16.24
C HIS A 112 3.19 -3.69 -16.86
N ASP A 113 2.36 -3.08 -17.71
CA ASP A 113 2.63 -1.77 -18.31
C ASP A 113 2.80 -0.66 -17.28
N CYS A 114 1.97 -0.66 -16.24
CA CYS A 114 2.08 0.30 -15.14
C CYS A 114 3.42 0.17 -14.40
N LEU A 115 3.87 -1.06 -14.14
CA LEU A 115 5.14 -1.34 -13.50
C LEU A 115 6.33 -0.92 -14.38
N ILE A 116 6.31 -1.26 -15.68
CA ILE A 116 7.37 -0.85 -16.61
C ILE A 116 7.48 0.67 -16.66
N ARG A 117 6.35 1.37 -16.83
CA ARG A 117 6.31 2.83 -16.83
C ARG A 117 6.87 3.40 -15.53
N THR A 118 6.50 2.84 -14.38
CA THR A 118 6.98 3.30 -13.07
C THR A 118 8.48 3.03 -12.87
N ALA A 119 9.00 1.91 -13.38
CA ALA A 119 10.42 1.58 -13.32
C ALA A 119 11.28 2.54 -14.19
N ALA A 120 10.76 2.92 -15.35
CA ALA A 120 11.43 3.83 -16.29
C ALA A 120 11.36 5.31 -15.86
N ASP A 121 10.34 5.69 -15.08
CA ASP A 121 10.10 7.07 -14.64
C ASP A 121 11.20 7.60 -13.70
N THR A 122 12.10 8.43 -14.23
CA THR A 122 13.23 9.03 -13.49
C THR A 122 12.82 10.09 -12.48
N THR A 123 11.57 10.56 -12.53
CA THR A 123 11.02 11.51 -11.54
C THR A 123 10.68 10.84 -10.22
N LYS A 124 10.57 9.49 -10.21
CA LYS A 124 10.26 8.69 -9.02
C LYS A 124 11.51 8.34 -8.23
N TYR A 125 11.35 8.16 -6.92
CA TYR A 125 12.44 7.72 -6.07
C TYR A 125 12.97 6.36 -6.50
N ARG A 126 14.29 6.17 -6.37
CA ARG A 126 14.97 4.91 -6.71
C ARG A 126 14.33 3.69 -6.04
N ALA A 127 13.86 3.83 -4.79
CA ALA A 127 13.15 2.77 -4.08
C ALA A 127 11.84 2.35 -4.77
N VAL A 128 11.07 3.32 -5.28
CA VAL A 128 9.81 3.08 -6.00
C VAL A 128 10.08 2.39 -7.33
N ARG A 129 11.09 2.86 -8.07
CA ARG A 129 11.51 2.27 -9.34
C ARG A 129 11.98 0.83 -9.18
N HIS A 130 12.81 0.56 -8.16
CA HIS A 130 13.26 -0.80 -7.83
C HIS A 130 12.11 -1.70 -7.39
N ALA A 131 11.15 -1.18 -6.61
CA ALA A 131 9.96 -1.92 -6.24
C ALA A 131 9.14 -2.31 -7.50
N ALA A 132 9.00 -1.38 -8.45
CA ALA A 132 8.32 -1.65 -9.72
C ALA A 132 9.07 -2.69 -10.55
N GLN A 133 10.40 -2.61 -10.67
CA GLN A 133 11.21 -3.63 -11.37
C GLN A 133 11.04 -5.04 -10.76
N ARG A 134 11.00 -5.13 -9.43
CA ARG A 134 10.72 -6.40 -8.74
C ARG A 134 9.30 -6.90 -9.03
N GLY A 135 8.34 -5.99 -9.12
CA GLY A 135 6.98 -6.29 -9.57
C GLY A 135 6.96 -6.86 -10.99
N VAL A 136 7.67 -6.25 -11.94
CA VAL A 136 7.79 -6.76 -13.33
C VAL A 136 8.34 -8.18 -13.33
N ALA A 137 9.46 -8.43 -12.63
CA ALA A 137 10.05 -9.76 -12.55
C ALA A 137 9.09 -10.80 -11.95
N THR A 138 8.26 -10.39 -10.98
CA THR A 138 7.26 -11.26 -10.38
C THR A 138 6.14 -11.57 -11.36
N ILE A 139 5.59 -10.57 -12.05
CA ILE A 139 4.54 -10.77 -13.05
C ILE A 139 5.04 -11.66 -14.18
N ASN A 140 6.22 -11.38 -14.75
CA ASN A 140 6.76 -12.15 -15.87
C ASN A 140 6.96 -13.63 -15.51
N LYS A 141 7.36 -13.92 -14.27
CA LYS A 141 7.46 -15.31 -13.78
C LYS A 141 6.12 -16.04 -13.81
N TYR A 142 5.02 -15.37 -13.47
CA TYR A 142 3.70 -16.01 -13.48
C TYR A 142 3.08 -16.02 -14.87
N TYR A 143 3.35 -15.00 -15.69
CA TYR A 143 2.90 -14.93 -17.07
C TYR A 143 3.58 -15.99 -17.95
N SER A 144 4.87 -16.31 -17.73
CA SER A 144 5.50 -17.40 -18.48
C SER A 144 4.82 -18.75 -18.27
N LEU A 145 4.18 -18.97 -17.12
CA LEU A 145 3.43 -20.19 -16.84
C LEU A 145 2.10 -20.26 -17.61
N THR A 146 1.51 -19.12 -17.99
CA THR A 146 0.31 -19.11 -18.84
C THR A 146 0.66 -19.46 -20.28
N ASP A 147 1.82 -19.05 -20.77
CA ASP A 147 2.31 -19.45 -22.11
C ASP A 147 2.64 -20.95 -22.17
N GLU A 148 3.12 -21.53 -21.06
CA GLU A 148 3.38 -22.98 -20.92
C GLU A 148 2.11 -23.84 -20.82
N SER A 149 0.93 -23.23 -20.64
CA SER A 149 -0.34 -23.96 -20.48
C SER A 149 -1.00 -24.38 -21.80
N TYR A 150 -0.38 -24.08 -22.94
CA TYR A 150 -0.72 -24.72 -24.22
C TYR A 150 -0.20 -26.17 -24.25
N VAL A 151 -0.99 -27.08 -23.68
CA VAL A 151 -0.91 -28.53 -23.91
C VAL A 151 -2.30 -29.06 -24.23
#